data_AF-A0AAW8DFA7-F1
#
_entry.id   AF-A0AAW8DFA7-F1
#
_cell.length_a   1.000
_cell.length_b   1.000
_cell.length_c   1.000
_cell.angle_alpha   90.00
_cell.angle_beta   90.00
_cell.angle_gamma   90.00
#
_symmetry.space_group_name_H-M   'P 1'
#
loop_
_entity.id
_entity.type
_entity.pdbx_description
1 polymer ?
#
loop_
_entity_poly.entity_id
_entity_poly.type
_entity_poly.pdbx_seq_one_letter_code
_entity_poly.pdbx_strand_id
1 'polypeptide(L)'
;MESVLKTIAAATPKPAQDALRSQLVSAGIADSAVEVSASKTPTGLDVDAIEAAARLDKDCVMGEIRDGQVSVSVLPVLASGKCFVGDSR
;
A
#
# COMPACT_ATOMS: atom_id res chain seq x y z
N MET A 1 -6.48 -5.46 6.33
CA MET A 1 -5.71 -4.32 5.80
C MET A 1 -5.35 -3.33 6.90
N GLU A 2 -6.32 -2.58 7.45
CA GLU A 2 -6.04 -1.47 8.39
C GLU A 2 -5.21 -1.88 9.61
N SER A 3 -5.57 -2.97 10.28
CA SER A 3 -4.82 -3.47 11.44
C SER A 3 -3.36 -3.82 11.09
N VAL A 4 -3.13 -4.42 9.93
CA VAL A 4 -1.79 -4.77 9.43
C VAL A 4 -0.98 -3.49 9.18
N LEU A 5 -1.57 -2.49 8.51
CA LEU A 5 -0.91 -1.20 8.29
C LEU A 5 -0.56 -0.50 9.60
N LYS A 6 -1.46 -0.54 10.60
CA LYS A 6 -1.19 0.01 11.95
C LYS A 6 -0.02 -0.69 12.63
N THR A 7 0.06 -2.02 12.54
CA THR A 7 1.20 -2.79 13.06
C THR A 7 2.51 -2.42 12.36
N ILE A 8 2.50 -2.31 11.02
CA ILE A 8 3.68 -1.91 10.25
C ILE A 8 4.10 -0.48 10.60
N ALA A 9 3.16 0.47 10.60
CA ALA A 9 3.42 1.88 10.88
C ALA A 9 3.98 2.12 12.29
N ALA A 10 3.55 1.32 13.27
CA ALA A 10 4.08 1.38 14.64
C ALA A 10 5.54 0.89 14.71
N ALA A 11 5.94 -0.08 13.90
CA ALA A 11 7.31 -0.60 13.84
C ALA A 11 8.22 0.24 12.93
N THR A 12 7.67 0.78 11.85
CA THR A 12 8.39 1.55 10.84
C THR A 12 7.47 2.62 10.24
N PRO A 13 7.57 3.89 10.70
CA PRO A 13 6.70 4.98 10.25
C PRO A 13 6.79 5.30 8.75
N LYS A 14 7.90 4.93 8.09
CA LYS A 14 8.16 5.07 6.65
C LYS A 14 8.67 3.75 6.08
N PRO A 15 7.80 2.74 5.88
CA PRO A 15 8.23 1.42 5.46
C PRO A 15 8.70 1.44 4.00
N ALA A 16 9.70 0.60 3.69
CA ALA A 16 10.10 0.35 2.31
C ALA A 16 8.99 -0.38 1.55
N GLN A 17 8.89 -0.14 0.23
CA GLN A 17 7.87 -0.73 -0.64
C GLN A 17 7.82 -2.26 -0.54
N ASP A 18 8.96 -2.94 -0.64
CA ASP A 18 9.05 -4.41 -0.57
C ASP A 18 8.66 -4.95 0.80
N ALA A 19 9.03 -4.25 1.88
CA ALA A 19 8.68 -4.64 3.23
C ALA A 19 7.16 -4.53 3.45
N LEU A 20 6.55 -3.44 2.99
CA LEU A 20 5.10 -3.25 3.07
C LEU A 20 4.35 -4.32 2.27
N ARG A 21 4.77 -4.60 1.03
CA ARG A 21 4.21 -5.69 0.21
C ARG A 21 4.33 -7.05 0.92
N SER A 22 5.53 -7.40 1.39
CA SER A 22 5.79 -8.70 2.03
C SER A 22 4.92 -8.90 3.27
N GLN A 23 4.72 -7.86 4.08
CA GLN A 23 3.89 -7.94 5.29
C GLN A 23 2.42 -8.12 4.94
N LEU A 24 1.91 -7.41 3.93
CA LEU A 24 0.53 -7.57 3.44
C LEU A 24 0.30 -8.98 2.89
N VAL A 25 1.25 -9.54 2.15
CA VAL A 25 1.20 -10.92 1.65
C VAL A 25 1.22 -11.92 2.79
N SER A 26 2.09 -11.74 3.79
CA SER A 26 2.15 -12.59 4.98
C SER A 26 0.86 -12.56 5.81
N ALA A 27 0.11 -11.45 5.72
CA ALA A 27 -1.19 -11.29 6.35
C ALA A 27 -2.35 -11.94 5.57
N GLY A 28 -2.04 -12.64 4.47
CA GLY A 28 -2.99 -13.44 3.69
C GLY A 28 -3.58 -12.74 2.46
N ILE A 29 -3.09 -11.55 2.09
CA ILE A 29 -3.51 -10.90 0.85
C ILE A 29 -2.73 -11.53 -0.33
N ALA A 30 -3.42 -11.97 -1.37
CA ALA A 30 -2.77 -12.55 -2.54
C ALA A 30 -1.80 -11.53 -3.17
N ASP A 31 -0.56 -11.91 -3.44
CA ASP A 31 0.47 -11.01 -4.01
C ASP A 31 0.03 -10.38 -5.34
N SER A 32 -0.72 -11.12 -6.17
CA SER A 32 -1.31 -10.60 -7.42
C SER A 32 -2.39 -9.53 -7.21
N ALA A 33 -2.92 -9.41 -6.01
CA ALA A 33 -3.94 -8.44 -5.60
C ALA A 33 -3.37 -7.28 -4.79
N VAL A 34 -2.07 -7.31 -4.44
CA VAL A 34 -1.38 -6.24 -3.70
C VAL A 34 -0.71 -5.30 -4.69
N GLU A 35 -0.98 -4.01 -4.54
CA GLU A 35 -0.28 -2.92 -5.21
C GLU A 35 0.30 -2.00 -4.14
N VAL A 36 1.54 -1.53 -4.30
CA VAL A 36 2.21 -0.63 -3.34
C VAL A 36 2.90 0.48 -4.12
N SER A 37 2.71 1.74 -3.71
CA SER A 37 3.36 2.88 -4.34
C SER A 37 4.86 2.91 -4.04
N ALA A 38 5.61 3.71 -4.81
CA ALA A 38 7.04 3.87 -4.61
C ALA A 38 7.33 4.48 -3.23
N SER A 39 8.31 3.92 -2.51
CA SER A 39 8.73 4.43 -1.19
C SER A 39 9.79 5.54 -1.28
N LYS A 40 10.30 5.83 -2.48
CA LYS A 40 11.34 6.83 -2.73
C LYS A 40 11.03 7.66 -3.97
N THR A 41 11.43 8.93 -3.92
CA THR A 41 11.40 9.81 -5.09
C THR A 41 12.54 9.47 -6.06
N PRO A 42 12.50 9.97 -7.31
CA PRO A 42 13.61 9.79 -8.26
C PRO A 42 14.96 10.35 -7.78
N THR A 43 14.96 11.26 -6.81
CA THR A 43 16.18 11.80 -6.20
C THR A 43 16.68 10.96 -5.01
N GLY A 44 15.99 9.87 -4.68
CA GLY A 44 16.35 8.93 -3.60
C GLY A 44 15.85 9.33 -2.21
N LEU A 45 15.04 10.40 -2.12
CA LEU A 45 14.44 10.85 -0.86
C LEU A 45 13.25 9.98 -0.50
N ASP A 46 13.00 9.80 0.79
CA ASP A 46 11.82 9.10 1.26
C ASP A 46 10.56 9.90 0.96
N VAL A 47 9.48 9.21 0.59
CA VAL A 47 8.17 9.82 0.43
C VAL A 47 7.57 10.20 1.79
N ASP A 48 6.73 11.23 1.81
CA ASP A 48 6.00 11.62 3.02
C ASP A 48 4.85 10.64 3.34
N ALA A 49 4.34 9.98 2.31
CA ALA A 49 3.32 8.95 2.43
C ALA A 49 3.56 7.82 1.44
N ILE A 50 3.40 6.59 1.92
CA ILE A 50 3.37 5.39 1.09
C ILE A 50 1.96 4.81 1.11
N GLU A 51 1.51 4.35 -0.05
CA GLU A 51 0.16 3.83 -0.24
C GLU A 51 0.23 2.35 -0.61
N ALA A 52 -0.72 1.57 -0.10
CA ALA A 52 -0.94 0.19 -0.50
C ALA A 52 -2.41 -0.03 -0.82
N ALA A 53 -2.67 -0.86 -1.83
CA ALA A 53 -4.00 -1.26 -2.21
C ALA A 53 -4.10 -2.78 -2.26
N ALA A 54 -5.24 -3.30 -1.81
CA ALA A 54 -5.61 -4.70 -2.00
C ALA A 54 -6.92 -4.76 -2.77
N ARG A 55 -6.91 -5.47 -3.88
CA ARG A 55 -8.13 -5.74 -4.66
C ARG A 55 -8.96 -6.82 -3.97
N LEU A 56 -10.20 -6.47 -3.65
CA LEU A 56 -11.24 -7.33 -3.09
C LEU A 56 -12.44 -7.27 -4.03
N ASP A 57 -12.55 -8.27 -4.92
CA ASP A 57 -13.54 -8.32 -5.98
C ASP A 57 -13.55 -7.07 -6.88
N LYS A 58 -14.56 -6.20 -6.71
CA LYS A 58 -14.77 -4.97 -7.48
C LYS A 58 -14.29 -3.71 -6.76
N ASP A 59 -13.78 -3.88 -5.55
CA ASP A 59 -13.31 -2.80 -4.71
C ASP A 59 -11.80 -2.90 -4.46
N CYS A 60 -11.20 -1.75 -4.26
CA CYS A 60 -9.84 -1.56 -3.82
C CYS A 60 -9.89 -1.01 -2.40
N VAL A 61 -9.40 -1.79 -1.44
CA VAL A 61 -9.13 -1.27 -0.11
C VAL A 61 -7.77 -0.60 -0.16
N MET A 62 -7.78 0.72 -0.12
CA MET A 62 -6.61 1.59 -0.17
C MET A 62 -6.20 1.93 1.26
N GLY A 63 -4.91 1.95 1.53
CA GLY A 63 -4.36 2.41 2.79
C GLY A 63 -3.15 3.30 2.57
N GLU A 64 -3.08 4.39 3.31
CA GLU A 64 -1.94 5.31 3.34
C GLU A 64 -1.24 5.18 4.69
N ILE A 65 0.09 5.16 4.68
CA ILE A 65 0.93 5.39 5.87
C ILE A 65 1.65 6.71 5.67
N ARG A 66 1.39 7.68 6.55
CA ARG A 66 2.00 9.01 6.57
C ARG A 66 2.53 9.30 7.96
N ASP A 67 3.85 9.38 8.09
CA ASP A 67 4.52 9.61 9.38
C ASP A 67 3.99 8.72 10.53
N GLY A 68 3.78 7.43 10.24
CA GLY A 68 3.24 6.46 11.20
C GLY A 68 1.72 6.51 11.43
N GLN A 69 1.01 7.47 10.84
CA GLN A 69 -0.44 7.52 10.83
C GLN A 69 -0.99 6.70 9.68
N VAL A 70 -2.10 6.00 9.92
CA VAL A 70 -2.75 5.14 8.94
C VAL A 70 -4.12 5.70 8.60
N SER A 71 -4.38 5.87 7.31
CA SER A 71 -5.73 6.11 6.79
C SER A 71 -6.12 4.98 5.83
N VAL A 72 -7.41 4.65 5.77
CA VAL A 72 -7.94 3.60 4.89
C VAL A 72 -9.19 4.11 4.21
N SER A 73 -9.32 3.80 2.91
CA SER A 73 -10.52 4.09 2.12
C SER A 73 -10.85 2.91 1.21
N VAL A 74 -12.10 2.85 0.75
CA VAL A 74 -12.55 1.87 -0.22
C VAL A 74 -12.90 2.61 -1.50
N LEU A 75 -12.24 2.26 -2.59
CA LEU A 75 -12.43 2.85 -3.90
C LEU A 75 -12.87 1.77 -4.90
N PRO A 76 -13.59 2.11 -5.99
CA PRO A 76 -13.87 1.15 -7.05
C PRO A 76 -12.57 0.75 -7.77
N VAL A 77 -12.51 -0.49 -8.24
CA VAL A 77 -11.45 -0.94 -9.16
C VAL A 77 -11.51 -0.13 -10.46
N LEU A 78 -10.34 0.27 -10.96
CA LEU A 78 -10.23 1.00 -12.22
C LEU A 78 -10.65 0.13 -13.41
N ALA A 79 -10.99 0.74 -14.55
CA ALA A 79 -11.31 0.01 -15.77
C ALA A 79 -10.17 -0.92 -16.25
N SER A 80 -8.94 -0.66 -15.83
CA SER A 80 -7.76 -1.51 -16.06
C SER A 80 -7.71 -2.77 -15.19
N GLY A 81 -8.60 -2.91 -14.21
CA GLY A 81 -8.57 -3.99 -13.22
C GLY A 81 -7.56 -3.78 -12.09
N LYS A 82 -6.96 -2.59 -12.01
CA LYS A 82 -5.95 -2.17 -11.02
C LYS A 82 -6.53 -1.19 -10.00
N CYS A 83 -5.80 -0.99 -8.91
CA CYS A 83 -6.13 0.00 -7.89
C CYS A 83 -5.39 1.32 -8.09
N PHE A 84 -4.14 1.28 -8.58
CA PHE A 84 -3.37 2.48 -8.89
C PHE A 84 -3.40 2.87 -10.36
N VAL A 85 -3.19 4.16 -10.59
CA VAL A 85 -2.86 4.72 -11.91
C VAL A 85 -1.35 4.98 -11.94
N GLY A 86 -0.67 4.49 -12.97
CA GLY A 86 0.79 4.60 -13.11
C GLY A 86 1.49 3.27 -12.84
N ASP A 87 2.73 3.14 -13.34
CA ASP A 87 3.54 1.97 -13.10
C ASP A 87 4.18 2.06 -11.70
N SER A 88 4.01 1.03 -10.88
CA SER A 88 4.69 0.88 -9.58
C SER A 88 5.95 0.00 -9.68
N ARG A 89 6.41 -0.28 -10.91
CA ARG A 89 7.66 -0.98 -11.21
C ARG A 89 8.91 -0.20 -10.82
#